data_AF-A0A8J4RQ46-F1
#
_entry.id   AF-A0A8J4RQ46-F1
#
_cell.length_a   1.000
_cell.length_b   1.000
_cell.length_c   1.000
_cell.angle_alpha   90.00
_cell.angle_beta   90.00
_cell.angle_gamma   90.00
#
_symmetry.space_group_name_H-M   'P 1'
#
loop_
_entity.id
_entity.type
_entity.pdbx_description
1 polymer ?
#
loop_
_entity_poly.entity_id
_entity_poly.type
_entity_poly.pdbx_seq_one_letter_code
_entity_poly.pdbx_strand_id
1 'polypeptide(L)'
;MPLPLPIDRLVCLNCPSIAHRSCVPPDSSAPSFLCPPYSNPNFSYFFSDFDLDAKTKRIKTKDKGNSSLRGHNEKAIDKESTKVLLAAARIATVLMNKVAATAQADAKKRIKDASLAKKKAKEALEHQSGYALCWVY
;
A
#
# COMPACT_ATOMS: atom_id res chain seq x y z
N MET A 1 0.69 -4.13 -4.98
CA MET A 1 0.75 -5.34 -5.83
C MET A 1 -0.57 -6.08 -5.69
N PRO A 2 -1.18 -6.56 -6.77
CA PRO A 2 -2.36 -7.42 -6.69
C PRO A 2 -2.02 -8.74 -6.00
N LEU A 3 -3.02 -9.34 -5.33
CA LEU A 3 -2.87 -10.68 -4.73
C LEU A 3 -2.74 -11.73 -5.85
N PRO A 4 -1.81 -12.70 -5.73
CA PRO A 4 -1.67 -13.76 -6.72
C PRO A 4 -2.90 -14.66 -6.82
N LEU A 5 -3.14 -15.18 -8.02
CA LEU A 5 -4.15 -16.20 -8.27
C LEU A 5 -3.85 -17.46 -7.44
N PRO A 6 -4.89 -18.25 -7.06
CA PRO A 6 -4.71 -19.43 -6.21
C PRO A 6 -3.71 -20.48 -6.73
N ILE A 7 -3.53 -20.58 -8.04
CA ILE A 7 -2.64 -21.56 -8.69
C ILE A 7 -1.18 -21.09 -8.68
N ASP A 8 -0.96 -19.78 -8.59
CA ASP A 8 0.35 -19.14 -8.70
C ASP A 8 0.87 -18.62 -7.35
N ARG A 9 0.23 -19.07 -6.25
CA ARG A 9 0.60 -18.70 -4.89
C ARG A 9 1.06 -19.91 -4.09
N LEU A 10 2.08 -19.70 -3.29
CA LEU A 10 2.59 -20.64 -2.31
C LEU A 10 2.26 -20.10 -0.92
N VAL A 11 1.68 -20.94 -0.07
CA VAL A 11 1.32 -20.58 1.32
C VAL A 11 2.25 -21.30 2.27
N CYS A 12 2.80 -20.57 3.24
CA CYS A 12 3.73 -21.13 4.22
C CYS A 12 3.02 -22.17 5.10
N LEU A 13 3.69 -23.26 5.44
CA LEU A 13 3.12 -24.27 6.35
C LEU A 13 2.89 -23.77 7.78
N ASN A 14 3.69 -22.82 8.24
CA ASN A 14 3.73 -22.42 9.66
C ASN A 14 3.09 -21.06 9.94
N CYS A 15 2.68 -20.31 8.91
CA CYS A 15 2.09 -18.98 9.05
C CYS A 15 1.29 -18.58 7.80
N PRO A 16 0.43 -17.55 7.87
CA PRO A 16 -0.38 -17.09 6.73
C PRO A 16 0.42 -16.31 5.65
N SER A 17 1.74 -16.54 5.53
CA SER A 17 2.58 -15.88 4.52
C SER A 17 2.38 -16.48 3.14
N ILE A 18 2.34 -15.62 2.12
CA ILE A 18 2.07 -15.98 0.72
C ILE A 18 3.20 -15.46 -0.19
N ALA A 19 3.69 -16.30 -1.09
CA ALA A 19 4.64 -15.92 -2.14
C ALA A 19 4.09 -16.27 -3.53
N HIS A 20 4.55 -15.57 -4.57
CA HIS A 20 4.32 -15.97 -5.96
C HIS A 20 5.21 -17.17 -6.29
N ARG A 21 4.68 -18.16 -7.00
CA ARG A 21 5.47 -19.34 -7.42
C ARG A 21 6.67 -18.95 -8.29
N SER A 22 6.51 -17.90 -9.12
CA SER A 22 7.59 -17.33 -9.96
C SER A 22 8.69 -16.61 -9.19
N CYS A 23 8.42 -16.16 -7.95
CA CYS A 23 9.39 -15.43 -7.13
C CYS A 23 10.21 -16.35 -6.20
N VAL A 24 9.93 -17.66 -6.22
CA VAL A 24 10.65 -18.66 -5.44
C VAL A 24 11.55 -19.47 -6.38
N PRO A 25 12.85 -19.65 -6.07
CA PRO A 25 13.74 -20.45 -6.90
C PRO A 25 13.20 -21.88 -7.13
N PRO A 26 13.34 -22.42 -8.35
CA PRO A 26 12.76 -23.72 -8.73
C PRO A 26 13.37 -24.92 -7.97
N ASP A 27 14.49 -24.74 -7.28
CA ASP A 27 15.14 -25.78 -6.47
C ASP A 27 14.34 -26.17 -5.22
N SER A 28 13.28 -25.42 -4.91
CA SER A 28 12.29 -25.78 -3.89
C SER A 28 11.21 -26.72 -4.46
N SER A 29 11.64 -27.86 -5.00
CA SER A 29 10.76 -28.97 -5.45
C SER A 29 10.13 -29.75 -4.28
N ALA A 30 10.15 -29.21 -3.06
CA ALA A 30 9.44 -29.78 -1.94
C ALA A 30 7.96 -29.38 -2.03
N PRO A 31 7.00 -30.28 -1.70
CA PRO A 31 5.57 -29.96 -1.68
C PRO A 31 5.19 -28.93 -0.59
N SER A 32 6.15 -28.50 0.22
CA SER A 32 5.99 -27.64 1.39
C SER A 32 6.83 -26.37 1.28
N PHE A 33 6.17 -25.24 1.03
CA PHE A 33 6.80 -23.91 1.08
C PHE A 33 6.94 -23.44 2.53
N LEU A 34 8.13 -22.96 2.88
CA LEU A 34 8.39 -22.21 4.12
C LEU A 34 8.78 -20.79 3.74
N CYS A 35 8.10 -19.79 4.30
CA CYS A 35 8.49 -18.41 4.06
C CYS A 35 9.87 -18.12 4.69
N PRO A 36 10.61 -17.13 4.19
CA PRO A 36 11.98 -16.87 4.64
C PRO A 36 12.17 -16.74 6.17
N PRO A 37 11.27 -16.13 6.97
CA PRO A 37 11.36 -16.12 8.44
C PRO A 37 11.37 -17.50 9.11
N TYR A 38 10.68 -18.47 8.51
CA TYR A 38 10.58 -19.83 9.04
C TYR A 38 11.62 -20.76 8.44
N SER A 39 12.07 -20.49 7.22
CA SER A 39 13.20 -21.21 6.63
C SER A 39 14.55 -20.78 7.23
N ASN A 40 14.68 -19.53 7.68
CA ASN A 40 15.91 -19.00 8.26
C ASN A 40 15.59 -18.11 9.48
N PRO A 41 16.03 -18.49 10.70
CA PRO A 41 15.74 -17.74 11.92
C PRO A 41 16.43 -16.35 11.98
N ASN A 42 17.38 -16.06 11.10
CA ASN A 42 18.05 -14.76 11.00
C ASN A 42 17.43 -13.85 9.91
N PHE A 43 16.34 -14.27 9.26
CA PHE A 43 15.74 -13.49 8.18
C PHE A 43 14.96 -12.27 8.73
N SER A 44 15.22 -11.09 8.18
CA SER A 44 14.49 -9.85 8.47
C SER A 44 13.95 -9.24 7.17
N TYR A 45 12.63 -8.97 7.11
CA TYR A 45 12.03 -8.21 6.00
C TYR A 45 12.38 -6.71 6.04
N PHE A 46 12.79 -6.22 7.21
CA PHE A 46 13.22 -4.84 7.36
C PHE A 46 14.70 -4.79 7.03
N PHE A 47 15.00 -4.13 5.90
CA PHE A 47 16.32 -3.97 5.32
C PHE A 47 17.38 -3.72 6.39
N SER A 48 18.27 -4.69 6.58
CA SER A 48 19.62 -4.42 7.10
C SER A 48 20.66 -4.43 6.01
N ASP A 49 20.24 -4.60 4.74
CA ASP A 49 21.12 -4.65 3.58
C ASP A 49 21.52 -3.24 3.12
N PHE A 50 22.37 -2.60 3.93
CA PHE A 50 23.35 -1.64 3.43
C PHE A 50 24.75 -2.27 3.36
N ASP A 51 24.85 -3.60 3.32
CA ASP A 51 26.03 -4.26 2.76
C ASP A 51 25.97 -4.20 1.22
N LEU A 52 25.99 -2.97 0.70
CA LEU A 52 26.52 -2.70 -0.63
C LEU A 52 28.04 -2.75 -0.51
N ASP A 53 28.58 -3.97 -0.51
CA ASP A 53 29.83 -4.22 -1.22
C ASP A 53 29.56 -4.05 -2.72
N ALA A 54 29.36 -2.80 -3.13
CA ALA A 54 29.48 -2.38 -4.52
C ALA A 54 29.89 -0.93 -4.52
N LYS A 55 31.19 -0.73 -4.74
CA LYS A 55 31.88 0.49 -5.18
C LYS A 55 30.97 1.60 -5.71
N THR A 56 30.29 2.34 -4.84
CA THR A 56 29.88 3.71 -5.17
C THR A 56 31.00 4.60 -4.69
N LYS A 57 31.64 5.25 -5.65
CA LYS A 57 32.80 6.13 -5.55
C LYS A 57 32.52 7.23 -4.51
N ARG A 58 32.72 6.91 -3.22
CA ARG A 58 32.73 7.89 -2.13
C ARG A 58 33.83 8.87 -2.47
N ILE A 59 33.47 10.14 -2.61
CA ILE A 59 34.40 11.25 -2.61
C ILE A 59 35.28 11.06 -1.37
N LYS A 60 36.58 10.85 -1.58
CA LYS A 60 37.56 10.66 -0.50
C LYS A 60 37.68 11.98 0.27
N THR A 61 37.03 12.08 1.41
CA THR A 61 37.53 12.93 2.49
C THR A 61 38.44 12.03 3.35
N LYS A 62 39.73 12.38 3.40
CA LYS A 62 40.71 11.68 4.23
C LYS A 62 40.33 11.89 5.69
N ASP A 63 40.05 10.81 6.41
CA ASP A 63 40.41 10.81 7.81
C ASP A 63 40.89 9.43 8.26
N LYS A 64 41.94 9.45 9.09
CA LYS A 64 42.63 8.28 9.63
C LYS A 64 41.84 7.78 10.86
N GLY A 65 41.41 6.53 10.84
CA GLY A 65 40.89 5.87 12.04
C GLY A 65 40.92 4.37 11.89
N ASN A 66 41.68 3.70 12.76
CA ASN A 66 41.80 2.25 12.87
C ASN A 66 40.58 1.67 13.58
N SER A 67 39.86 0.72 12.97
CA SER A 67 38.77 0.00 13.66
C SER A 67 39.21 -1.42 14.00
N SER A 68 39.47 -1.64 15.29
CA SER A 68 39.39 -2.95 15.91
C SER A 68 37.98 -3.17 16.45
N LEU A 69 37.45 -4.36 16.16
CA LEU A 69 36.40 -5.13 16.84
C LEU A 69 35.14 -4.45 17.42
N ARG A 70 33.99 -4.89 16.89
CA ARG A 70 32.82 -5.42 17.62
C ARG A 70 32.11 -4.46 18.59
N GLY A 71 30.92 -3.97 18.20
CA GLY A 71 30.01 -3.29 19.12
C GLY A 71 28.63 -3.06 18.48
N HIS A 72 27.56 -3.26 19.26
CA HIS A 72 26.16 -3.05 18.89
C HIS A 72 25.93 -1.73 18.15
N ASN A 73 25.53 -1.79 16.87
CA ASN A 73 25.05 -0.61 16.15
C ASN A 73 23.53 -0.51 16.32
N GLU A 74 23.12 0.12 17.42
CA GLU A 74 21.82 0.77 17.53
C GLU A 74 21.75 1.80 16.40
N LYS A 75 21.04 1.46 15.31
CA LYS A 75 20.97 2.27 14.09
C LYS A 75 20.11 3.50 14.36
N ALA A 76 20.69 4.49 15.03
CA ALA A 76 20.04 5.77 15.32
C ALA A 76 19.68 6.46 14.00
N ILE A 77 18.40 6.79 13.83
CA ILE A 77 17.96 7.64 12.72
C ILE A 77 18.56 9.02 12.96
N ASP A 78 19.33 9.49 11.98
CA ASP A 78 19.91 10.82 12.00
C ASP A 78 18.83 11.89 12.26
N LYS A 79 19.10 12.77 13.24
CA LYS A 79 18.12 13.72 13.77
C LYS A 79 17.65 14.69 12.68
N GLU A 80 18.54 15.05 11.76
CA GLU A 80 18.29 15.96 10.65
C GLU A 80 17.38 15.29 9.61
N SER A 81 17.65 14.04 9.25
CA SER A 81 16.84 13.24 8.33
C SER A 81 15.40 13.02 8.85
N THR A 82 15.25 12.82 10.16
CA THR A 82 13.93 12.68 10.81
C THR A 82 13.06 13.94 10.65
N LYS A 83 13.67 15.13 10.75
CA LYS A 83 12.94 16.41 10.58
C LYS A 83 12.42 16.58 9.16
N VAL A 84 13.22 16.22 8.16
CA VAL A 84 12.82 16.27 6.74
C VAL A 84 11.66 15.31 6.48
N LEU A 85 11.76 14.09 6.99
CA LEU A 85 10.68 13.10 6.85
C LEU A 85 9.39 13.57 7.54
N LEU A 86 9.49 14.13 8.74
CA LEU A 86 8.33 14.67 9.47
C LEU A 86 7.68 15.84 8.71
N ALA A 87 8.47 16.74 8.13
CA ALA A 87 7.95 17.83 7.31
C ALA A 87 7.20 17.30 6.08
N ALA A 88 7.79 16.33 5.37
CA ALA A 88 7.15 15.70 4.22
C ALA A 88 5.84 14.99 4.59
N ALA A 89 5.83 14.23 5.70
CA ALA A 89 4.65 13.55 6.19
C ALA A 89 3.51 14.52 6.54
N ARG A 90 3.83 15.67 7.15
CA ARG A 90 2.84 16.72 7.43
C ARG A 90 2.24 17.30 6.15
N ILE A 91 3.08 17.59 5.15
CA ILE A 91 2.61 18.09 3.84
C ILE A 91 1.69 17.07 3.17
N ALA A 92 2.11 15.80 3.13
CA ALA A 92 1.30 14.72 2.58
C ALA A 92 -0.07 14.62 3.28
N THR A 93 -0.08 14.68 4.61
CA THR A 93 -1.32 14.64 5.40
C THR A 93 -2.27 15.77 5.04
N VAL A 94 -1.76 17.01 4.96
CA VAL A 94 -2.57 18.19 4.58
C VAL A 94 -3.11 18.06 3.16
N LEU A 95 -2.29 17.63 2.20
CA LEU A 95 -2.72 17.44 0.82
C LEU A 95 -3.80 16.35 0.71
N MET A 96 -3.61 15.21 1.37
CA MET A 96 -4.59 14.12 1.35
C MET A 96 -5.92 14.52 2.00
N ASN A 97 -5.89 15.23 3.12
CA ASN A 97 -7.12 15.73 3.77
C ASN A 97 -7.87 16.71 2.87
N LYS A 98 -7.16 17.58 2.16
CA LYS A 98 -7.77 18.52 1.21
C LYS A 98 -8.43 17.78 0.05
N VAL A 99 -7.76 16.80 -0.54
CA VAL A 99 -8.30 15.98 -1.63
C VAL A 99 -9.50 15.14 -1.16
N ALA A 100 -9.43 14.57 0.04
CA ALA A 100 -10.55 13.83 0.62
C ALA A 100 -11.77 14.74 0.84
N ALA A 101 -11.56 15.96 1.35
CA ALA A 101 -12.64 16.91 1.58
C ALA A 101 -13.33 17.34 0.27
N THR A 102 -12.56 17.61 -0.80
CA THR A 102 -13.15 17.96 -2.10
C THR A 102 -13.89 16.78 -2.74
N ALA A 103 -13.34 15.58 -2.66
CA ALA A 103 -14.00 14.36 -3.14
C ALA A 103 -15.33 14.10 -2.40
N GLN A 104 -15.36 14.28 -1.07
CA GLN A 104 -16.59 14.16 -0.28
C GLN A 104 -17.62 15.22 -0.65
N ALA A 105 -17.19 16.47 -0.91
CA ALA A 105 -18.09 17.54 -1.31
C ALA A 105 -18.75 17.23 -2.67
N ASP A 106 -17.97 16.77 -3.64
CA ASP A 106 -18.48 16.36 -4.96
C ASP A 106 -19.44 15.17 -4.85
N ALA A 107 -19.07 14.14 -4.09
CA ALA A 107 -19.93 12.98 -3.86
C ALA A 107 -21.28 13.37 -3.23
N LYS A 108 -21.25 14.23 -2.18
CA LYS A 108 -22.48 14.74 -1.54
C LYS A 108 -23.34 15.53 -2.51
N LYS A 109 -22.74 16.34 -3.39
CA LYS A 109 -23.45 17.06 -4.44
C LYS A 109 -24.15 16.09 -5.40
N ARG A 110 -23.42 15.11 -5.93
CA ARG A 110 -23.96 14.10 -6.86
C ARG A 110 -25.12 13.31 -6.24
N ILE A 111 -25.05 12.97 -4.95
CA ILE A 111 -26.14 12.30 -4.24
C ILE A 111 -27.40 13.17 -4.19
N LYS A 112 -27.26 14.46 -3.88
CA LYS A 112 -28.39 15.39 -3.83
C LYS A 112 -29.03 15.56 -5.21
N ASP A 113 -28.21 15.74 -6.24
CA ASP A 113 -28.69 15.92 -7.63
C ASP A 113 -29.42 14.66 -8.12
N ALA A 114 -28.89 13.47 -7.85
CA ALA A 114 -29.53 12.20 -8.20
C ALA A 114 -30.86 11.98 -7.46
N SER A 115 -30.93 12.35 -6.18
CA SER A 115 -32.18 12.28 -5.39
C SER A 115 -33.26 13.19 -5.98
N LEU A 116 -32.89 14.43 -6.32
CA LEU A 116 -33.82 15.37 -6.96
C LEU A 116 -34.29 14.87 -8.32
N ALA A 117 -33.38 14.35 -9.15
CA ALA A 117 -33.72 13.79 -10.46
C ALA A 117 -34.67 12.59 -10.34
N LYS A 118 -34.44 11.69 -9.38
CA LYS A 118 -35.35 10.57 -9.08
C LYS A 118 -36.73 11.05 -8.68
N LYS A 119 -36.83 12.07 -7.83
CA LYS A 119 -38.12 12.65 -7.43
C LYS A 119 -38.88 13.19 -8.65
N LYS A 120 -38.21 13.99 -9.48
CA LYS A 120 -38.82 14.55 -10.71
C LYS A 120 -39.27 13.46 -11.69
N ALA A 121 -38.46 12.42 -11.87
CA ALA A 121 -38.81 11.29 -12.73
C ALA A 121 -40.04 10.54 -12.20
N LYS A 122 -40.14 10.33 -10.88
CA LYS A 122 -41.30 9.69 -10.25
C LYS A 122 -42.58 10.52 -10.46
N GLU A 123 -42.52 11.82 -10.23
CA GLU A 123 -43.66 12.73 -10.44
C GLU A 123 -44.12 12.74 -11.91
N ALA A 124 -43.19 12.71 -12.87
CA ALA A 124 -43.52 12.63 -14.29
C ALA A 124 -44.20 11.30 -14.67
N LEU A 125 -43.74 10.18 -14.10
CA LEU A 125 -44.36 8.87 -14.29
C LEU A 125 -45.76 8.80 -13.66
N GLU A 126 -45.94 9.40 -12.47
CA GLU A 126 -47.25 9.47 -11.82
C GLU A 126 -48.24 10.28 -12.68
N HIS A 127 -47.79 11.39 -13.28
CA HIS A 127 -48.61 12.17 -14.20
C HIS A 127 -49.01 11.37 -15.44
N GLN A 128 -48.06 10.68 -16.10
CA GLN A 128 -48.37 9.80 -17.24
C GLN A 128 -49.29 8.64 -16.87
N SER A 129 -49.11 8.03 -15.69
CA SER A 129 -49.97 6.94 -15.22
C SER A 129 -51.40 7.41 -14.89
N GLY A 130 -51.55 8.63 -14.35
CA GLY A 130 -52.86 9.23 -14.10
C GLY A 130 -53.60 9.52 -15.40
N TYR A 131 -52.89 9.97 -16.44
CA TYR A 131 -53.47 10.11 -17.77
C TYR A 131 -53.82 8.75 -18.41
N ALA A 132 -52.95 7.75 -18.29
CA ALA A 132 -53.23 6.41 -18.84
C ALA A 132 -54.48 5.78 -18.20
N LEU A 133 -54.70 5.98 -16.90
CA LEU A 133 -55.92 5.52 -16.23
C LEU A 133 -57.19 6.25 -16.71
N CYS A 134 -57.06 7.52 -17.12
CA CYS A 134 -58.18 8.31 -17.67
C CYS A 134 -58.53 7.95 -19.12
N TRP A 135 -57.64 7.25 -19.85
CA TRP A 135 -57.91 6.74 -21.20
C TRP A 135 -58.48 5.31 -21.21
N VAL A 136 -58.46 4.61 -20.07
CA VAL A 136 -58.93 3.22 -19.94
C VAL A 136 -60.34 3.13 -19.35
N TYR A 137 -60.89 4.24 -18.85
CA TYR A 137 -62.28 4.40 -18.40
C TYR A 137 -63.08 5.26 -19.39
#